data_AF-A0A2E3PNP2-F1
#
_entry.id   AF-A0A2E3PNP2-F1
#
_cell.length_a   1.000
_cell.length_b   1.000
_cell.length_c   1.000
_cell.angle_alpha   90.00
_cell.angle_beta   90.00
_cell.angle_gamma   90.00
#
_symmetry.space_group_name_H-M   'P 1'
#
loop_
_entity.id
_entity.type
_entity.pdbx_description
1 polymer ?
#
loop_
_entity_poly.entity_id
_entity_poly.type
_entity_poly.pdbx_seq_one_letter_code
_entity_poly.pdbx_strand_id
1 'polypeptide(L)'
;MKNRRLPAPDGLDFFPTPPWATRALMLMLFDFLPRISLGRNQWRMETAWDPCCGAGHMSGVLRETFSTVHESDVHPYGQDTVLDFLDTEFCADPDLDAIVMNPPFNKAAAFVRHALSHRPAIVAALVRSNWIEGKTRYATLFRDRPPTAVFQFVERVPMVAGRWAINARTATSYAWFVWVDSLYPTVAENAPLLRFIPPCRQTLSRDDDVLRFGGCSDLPKTHPVMRGLEGKTR
;
A
#
# COMPACT_ATOMS: atom_id res chain seq x y z
N MET A 1 -6.48 0.16 27.64
CA MET A 1 -5.34 1.07 27.85
C MET A 1 -5.03 1.75 26.54
N LYS A 2 -4.79 3.07 26.50
CA LYS A 2 -4.42 3.77 25.26
C LYS A 2 -2.98 3.39 24.91
N ASN A 3 -2.78 2.53 23.91
CA ASN A 3 -1.45 2.27 23.35
C ASN A 3 -0.85 3.60 22.89
N ARG A 4 0.27 3.98 23.50
CA ARG A 4 0.97 5.23 23.27
C ARG A 4 1.74 5.10 21.96
N ARG A 5 1.28 5.76 20.90
CA ARG A 5 1.97 5.83 19.60
C ARG A 5 3.35 6.47 19.82
N LEU A 6 4.42 5.72 19.62
CA LEU A 6 5.78 6.26 19.70
C LEU A 6 6.14 6.90 18.34
N PRO A 7 6.72 8.12 18.32
CA PRO A 7 7.26 8.67 17.09
C PRO A 7 8.34 7.73 16.54
N ALA A 8 8.42 7.62 15.22
CA ALA A 8 9.45 6.84 14.55
C ALA A 8 10.83 7.42 14.89
N PRO A 9 11.83 6.59 15.25
CA PRO A 9 13.23 7.01 15.31
C PRO A 9 13.69 7.70 14.02
N ASP A 10 14.66 8.60 14.15
CA ASP A 10 15.34 9.19 13.00
C ASP A 10 15.88 8.08 12.08
N GLY A 11 15.49 8.12 10.80
CA GLY A 11 15.93 7.16 9.79
C GLY A 11 14.91 6.09 9.37
N LEU A 12 13.73 6.02 9.99
CA LEU A 12 12.61 5.20 9.47
C LEU A 12 11.74 5.99 8.49
N ASP A 13 11.52 5.41 7.30
CA ASP A 13 10.68 5.99 6.23
C ASP A 13 9.18 5.82 6.54
N PHE A 14 8.62 6.60 7.47
CA PHE A 14 7.18 6.59 7.73
C PHE A 14 6.43 7.61 6.86
N PHE A 15 5.82 7.12 5.78
CA PHE A 15 5.03 7.91 4.83
C PHE A 15 3.65 7.27 4.67
N PRO A 16 2.67 7.56 5.54
CA PRO A 16 1.38 6.89 5.50
C PRO A 16 0.68 7.10 4.15
N THR A 17 0.19 6.02 3.58
CA THR A 17 -0.51 6.02 2.29
C THR A 17 -1.90 6.65 2.44
N PRO A 18 -2.27 7.63 1.62
CA PRO A 18 -3.62 8.17 1.61
C PRO A 18 -4.64 7.05 1.32
N PRO A 19 -5.74 6.94 2.09
CA PRO A 19 -6.73 5.87 1.93
C PRO A 19 -7.24 5.69 0.49
N TRP A 20 -7.51 6.80 -0.20
CA TRP A 20 -7.97 6.79 -1.59
C TRP A 20 -6.98 6.13 -2.57
N ALA A 21 -5.67 6.18 -2.30
CA ALA A 21 -4.65 5.59 -3.16
C ALA A 21 -4.64 4.06 -3.04
N THR A 22 -4.95 3.51 -1.86
CA THR A 22 -5.16 2.08 -1.65
C THR A 22 -6.48 1.63 -2.29
N ARG A 23 -7.57 2.40 -2.15
CA ARG A 23 -8.83 2.09 -2.86
C ARG A 23 -8.66 2.07 -4.39
N ALA A 24 -7.82 2.96 -4.92
CA ALA A 24 -7.50 2.98 -6.34
C ALA A 24 -6.83 1.67 -6.80
N LEU A 25 -5.90 1.11 -6.00
CA LEU A 25 -5.34 -0.22 -6.27
C LEU A 25 -6.43 -1.27 -6.36
N MET A 26 -7.35 -1.30 -5.38
CA MET A 26 -8.42 -2.31 -5.33
C MET A 26 -9.30 -2.25 -6.58
N LEU A 27 -9.71 -1.05 -7.01
CA LEU A 27 -10.47 -0.87 -8.24
C LEU A 27 -9.71 -1.36 -9.47
N MET A 28 -8.41 -1.05 -9.56
CA MET A 28 -7.58 -1.54 -10.65
C MET A 28 -7.47 -3.07 -10.65
N LEU A 29 -7.29 -3.70 -9.48
CA LEU A 29 -7.22 -5.17 -9.37
C LEU A 29 -8.55 -5.83 -9.78
N PHE A 30 -9.69 -5.28 -9.34
CA PHE A 30 -11.01 -5.79 -9.71
C PHE A 30 -11.31 -5.68 -11.21
N ASP A 31 -10.86 -4.61 -11.87
CA ASP A 31 -10.97 -4.51 -13.32
C ASP A 31 -9.96 -5.41 -14.04
N PHE A 32 -8.73 -5.49 -13.52
CA PHE A 32 -7.60 -6.14 -14.18
C PHE A 32 -7.67 -7.67 -14.12
N LEU A 33 -7.86 -8.26 -12.93
CA LEU A 33 -7.74 -9.70 -12.70
C LEU A 33 -8.74 -10.54 -13.52
N PRO A 34 -10.05 -10.20 -13.61
CA PRO A 34 -10.99 -11.00 -14.40
C PRO A 34 -10.66 -11.02 -15.90
N ARG A 35 -10.14 -9.89 -16.43
CA ARG A 35 -9.84 -9.74 -17.87
C ARG A 35 -8.66 -10.59 -18.32
N ILE A 36 -7.65 -10.72 -17.47
CA ILE A 36 -6.40 -11.42 -17.78
C ILE A 36 -6.41 -12.89 -17.38
N SER A 37 -7.36 -13.30 -16.53
CA SER A 37 -7.44 -14.68 -16.01
C SER A 37 -8.32 -15.60 -16.86
N LEU A 38 -8.75 -15.13 -18.03
CA LEU A 38 -9.54 -15.89 -19.01
C LEU A 38 -10.76 -16.63 -18.40
N GLY A 39 -11.46 -15.99 -17.45
CA GLY A 39 -12.64 -16.57 -16.81
C GLY A 39 -12.36 -17.64 -15.74
N ARG A 40 -11.11 -17.84 -15.31
CA ARG A 40 -10.80 -18.62 -14.11
C ARG A 40 -11.18 -17.80 -12.88
N ASN A 41 -12.37 -18.04 -12.32
CA ASN A 41 -12.90 -17.43 -11.09
C ASN A 41 -12.15 -17.87 -9.82
N GLN A 42 -10.82 -17.80 -9.80
CA GLN A 42 -9.99 -18.42 -8.74
C GLN A 42 -9.25 -17.43 -7.85
N TRP A 43 -9.50 -16.13 -7.98
CA TRP A 43 -8.87 -15.13 -7.11
C TRP A 43 -9.70 -14.95 -5.85
N ARG A 44 -9.15 -15.39 -4.73
CA ARG A 44 -9.66 -15.07 -3.40
C ARG A 44 -8.99 -13.77 -2.94
N MET A 45 -9.78 -12.93 -2.31
CA MET A 45 -9.30 -11.75 -1.58
C MET A 45 -9.81 -11.88 -0.15
N GLU A 46 -9.42 -12.98 0.49
CA GLU A 46 -9.80 -13.29 1.86
C GLU A 46 -8.75 -12.76 2.84
N THR A 47 -7.47 -13.01 2.54
CA THR A 47 -6.35 -12.66 3.42
C THR A 47 -5.39 -11.67 2.75
N ALA A 48 -4.98 -10.64 3.48
CA ALA A 48 -3.92 -9.73 3.04
C ALA A 48 -2.93 -9.46 4.17
N TRP A 49 -1.71 -9.07 3.81
CA TRP A 49 -0.69 -8.61 4.74
C TRP A 49 -0.09 -7.28 4.28
N ASP A 50 -0.07 -6.32 5.19
CA ASP A 50 0.69 -5.07 5.11
C ASP A 50 1.90 -5.18 6.05
N PRO A 51 3.09 -5.52 5.51
CA PRO A 51 4.27 -5.85 6.31
C PRO A 51 5.06 -4.64 6.83
N CYS A 52 4.66 -3.44 6.43
CA CYS A 52 5.22 -2.17 6.87
C CYS A 52 4.06 -1.17 7.09
N CYS A 53 3.11 -1.60 7.94
CA CYS A 53 1.79 -1.00 8.02
C CYS A 53 1.79 0.44 8.55
N GLY A 54 2.88 0.87 9.19
CA GLY A 54 2.92 2.13 9.92
C GLY A 54 1.71 2.22 10.86
N ALA A 55 1.04 3.38 10.85
CA ALA A 55 -0.19 3.59 11.61
C ALA A 55 -1.47 2.97 10.97
N GLY A 56 -1.35 1.92 10.14
CA GLY A 56 -2.48 1.11 9.66
C GLY A 56 -3.40 1.78 8.62
N HIS A 57 -2.95 2.82 7.92
CA HIS A 57 -3.80 3.54 6.96
C HIS A 57 -4.17 2.69 5.76
N MET A 58 -3.19 1.99 5.18
CA MET A 58 -3.41 1.08 4.06
C MET A 58 -4.20 -0.14 4.52
N SER A 59 -3.75 -0.78 5.60
CA SER A 59 -4.42 -1.94 6.19
C SER A 59 -5.89 -1.71 6.54
N GLY A 60 -6.24 -0.56 7.12
CA GLY A 60 -7.64 -0.23 7.42
C GLY A 60 -8.50 -0.04 6.17
N VAL A 61 -7.92 0.31 5.02
CA VAL A 61 -8.61 0.31 3.72
C VAL A 61 -8.70 -1.09 3.14
N LEU A 62 -7.65 -1.92 3.26
CA LEU A 62 -7.67 -3.31 2.80
C LEU A 62 -8.81 -4.10 3.46
N ARG A 63 -9.11 -3.84 4.75
CA ARG A 63 -10.24 -4.42 5.48
C ARG A 63 -11.63 -4.07 4.91
N GLU A 64 -11.72 -3.14 3.96
CA GLU A 64 -12.97 -2.88 3.23
C GLU A 64 -13.25 -3.93 2.15
N THR A 65 -12.28 -4.80 1.85
CA THR A 65 -12.36 -5.84 0.83
C THR A 65 -11.96 -7.20 1.39
N PHE A 66 -10.80 -7.28 2.04
CA PHE A 66 -10.28 -8.51 2.61
C PHE A 66 -10.96 -8.83 3.94
N SER A 67 -11.25 -10.11 4.16
CA SER A 67 -11.86 -10.59 5.40
C SER A 67 -10.89 -10.58 6.57
N THR A 68 -9.60 -10.80 6.30
CA THR A 68 -8.51 -10.76 7.28
C THR A 68 -7.35 -9.95 6.73
N VAL A 69 -6.86 -9.01 7.53
CA VAL A 69 -5.69 -8.19 7.19
C VAL A 69 -4.70 -8.29 8.34
N HIS A 70 -3.56 -8.92 8.06
CA HIS A 70 -2.41 -8.94 8.94
C HIS A 70 -1.66 -7.62 8.83
N GLU A 71 -1.22 -7.11 9.97
CA GLU A 71 -0.46 -5.86 10.09
C GLU A 71 0.85 -6.19 10.81
N SER A 72 1.97 -5.75 10.26
CA SER A 72 3.23 -5.70 10.98
C SER A 72 4.05 -4.49 10.59
N ASP A 73 4.93 -4.07 11.47
CA ASP A 73 5.95 -3.07 11.17
C ASP A 73 7.14 -3.30 12.09
N VAL A 74 8.34 -2.87 11.69
CA VAL A 74 9.54 -2.95 12.54
C VAL A 74 9.44 -2.00 13.74
N HIS A 75 8.55 -1.00 13.67
CA HIS A 75 8.30 -0.04 14.75
C HIS A 75 6.86 -0.10 15.27
N PRO A 76 6.63 0.00 16.61
CA PRO A 76 5.29 -0.08 17.20
C PRO A 76 4.48 1.21 17.01
N TYR A 77 3.78 1.34 15.88
CA TYR A 77 2.87 2.46 15.61
C TYR A 77 1.47 2.29 16.23
N GLY A 78 1.18 1.11 16.78
CA GLY A 78 -0.07 0.79 17.47
C GLY A 78 -0.71 -0.53 17.04
N GLN A 79 -0.11 -1.23 16.07
CA GLN A 79 -0.39 -2.61 15.70
C GLN A 79 0.16 -3.60 16.74
N ASP A 80 -0.35 -4.83 16.74
CA ASP A 80 0.04 -5.86 17.71
C ASP A 80 1.37 -6.55 17.35
N THR A 81 1.69 -6.69 16.06
CA THR A 81 2.89 -7.38 15.60
C THR A 81 4.02 -6.40 15.28
N VAL A 82 5.13 -6.53 16.01
CA VAL A 82 6.38 -5.82 15.70
C VAL A 82 7.35 -6.82 15.09
N LEU A 83 7.70 -6.63 13.82
CA LEU A 83 8.47 -7.59 13.02
C LEU A 83 9.30 -6.86 11.96
N ASP A 84 10.59 -7.22 11.83
CA ASP A 84 11.35 -6.85 10.63
C ASP A 84 10.93 -7.78 9.48
N PHE A 85 10.22 -7.24 8.50
CA PHE A 85 9.77 -8.01 7.34
C PHE A 85 10.90 -8.66 6.55
N LEU A 86 12.14 -8.17 6.62
CA LEU A 86 13.26 -8.79 5.92
C LEU A 86 13.93 -9.92 6.72
N ASP A 87 13.46 -10.18 7.94
CA ASP A 87 13.90 -11.33 8.72
C ASP A 87 13.33 -12.63 8.12
N THR A 88 14.23 -13.46 7.60
CA THR A 88 13.86 -14.71 6.90
C THR A 88 13.49 -15.85 7.84
N GLU A 89 13.64 -15.69 9.16
CA GLU A 89 13.19 -16.69 10.13
C GLU A 89 11.66 -16.69 10.29
N PHE A 90 10.99 -15.62 9.88
CA PHE A 90 9.53 -15.54 9.89
C PHE A 90 8.91 -16.17 8.63
N CYS A 91 7.98 -17.10 8.83
CA CYS A 91 7.13 -17.63 7.77
C CYS A 91 5.75 -16.98 7.82
N ALA A 92 5.30 -16.43 6.68
CA ALA A 92 3.93 -15.96 6.54
C ALA A 92 2.93 -17.12 6.62
N ASP A 93 1.66 -16.79 6.79
CA ASP A 93 0.55 -17.73 6.65
C ASP A 93 0.60 -18.39 5.26
N PRO A 94 0.57 -19.73 5.15
CA PRO A 94 0.56 -20.42 3.85
C PRO A 94 -0.65 -20.06 2.98
N ASP A 95 -1.76 -19.60 3.57
CA ASP A 95 -3.00 -19.25 2.88
C ASP A 95 -3.11 -17.73 2.59
N LEU A 96 -1.96 -17.04 2.46
CA LEU A 96 -1.92 -15.61 2.18
C LEU A 96 -2.23 -15.27 0.71
N ASP A 97 -3.36 -14.60 0.45
CA ASP A 97 -3.74 -14.21 -0.91
C ASP A 97 -2.91 -13.03 -1.42
N ALA A 98 -2.67 -12.02 -0.57
CA ALA A 98 -2.05 -10.77 -1.00
C ALA A 98 -1.03 -10.20 -0.01
N ILE A 99 0.08 -9.67 -0.52
CA ILE A 99 0.96 -8.73 0.19
C ILE A 99 0.84 -7.37 -0.48
N VAL A 100 0.36 -6.36 0.27
CA VAL A 100 0.15 -5.00 -0.24
C VAL A 100 0.91 -4.02 0.65
N MET A 101 1.79 -3.21 0.06
CA MET A 101 2.74 -2.40 0.83
C MET A 101 3.04 -1.05 0.20
N ASN A 102 3.42 -0.10 1.05
CA ASN A 102 4.17 1.11 0.71
C ASN A 102 5.54 1.03 1.39
N PRO A 103 6.51 0.32 0.79
CA PRO A 103 7.73 -0.06 1.50
C PRO A 103 8.67 1.14 1.71
N PRO A 104 9.56 1.08 2.72
CA PRO A 104 10.64 2.05 2.90
C PRO A 104 11.47 2.21 1.62
N PHE A 105 11.78 3.44 1.23
CA PHE A 105 12.23 3.76 -0.14
C PHE A 105 13.57 3.10 -0.49
N ASN A 106 14.49 3.06 0.47
CA ASN A 106 15.82 2.46 0.30
C ASN A 106 15.81 0.92 0.31
N LYS A 107 14.74 0.30 0.82
CA LYS A 107 14.59 -1.16 0.98
C LYS A 107 13.50 -1.77 0.08
N ALA A 108 12.78 -0.96 -0.71
CA ALA A 108 11.65 -1.39 -1.54
C ALA A 108 11.93 -2.63 -2.41
N ALA A 109 13.11 -2.72 -3.05
CA ALA A 109 13.46 -3.88 -3.87
C ALA A 109 13.71 -5.15 -3.05
N ALA A 110 14.25 -5.03 -1.83
CA ALA A 110 14.40 -6.16 -0.92
C ALA A 110 13.03 -6.64 -0.42
N PHE A 111 12.15 -5.70 -0.03
CA PHE A 111 10.77 -5.98 0.37
C PHE A 111 10.01 -6.73 -0.72
N VAL A 112 10.03 -6.25 -1.97
CA VAL A 112 9.36 -6.92 -3.07
C VAL A 112 9.89 -8.34 -3.30
N ARG A 113 11.21 -8.55 -3.29
CA ARG A 113 11.79 -9.90 -3.46
C ARG A 113 11.39 -10.83 -2.34
N HIS A 114 11.37 -10.36 -1.11
CA HIS A 114 10.96 -11.15 0.05
C HIS A 114 9.45 -11.46 0.02
N ALA A 115 8.60 -10.48 -0.34
CA ALA A 115 7.18 -10.70 -0.55
C ALA A 115 6.91 -11.78 -1.62
N LEU A 116 7.66 -11.74 -2.73
CA LEU A 116 7.56 -12.75 -3.80
C LEU A 116 8.06 -14.14 -3.36
N SER A 117 8.92 -14.25 -2.34
CA SER A 117 9.33 -15.56 -1.82
C SER A 117 8.27 -16.24 -0.96
N HIS A 118 7.32 -15.48 -0.39
CA HIS A 118 6.15 -16.03 0.30
C HIS A 118 5.10 -16.60 -0.65
N ARG A 119 5.25 -16.38 -1.97
CA ARG A 119 4.38 -16.89 -3.03
C ARG A 119 2.88 -16.60 -2.83
N PRO A 120 2.47 -15.39 -2.39
CA PRO A 120 1.05 -15.03 -2.38
C PRO A 120 0.52 -14.95 -3.82
N ALA A 121 -0.80 -15.01 -3.98
CA ALA A 121 -1.42 -14.82 -5.30
C ALA A 121 -1.11 -13.43 -5.88
N ILE A 122 -1.01 -12.41 -5.03
CA ILE A 122 -0.78 -11.01 -5.41
C ILE A 122 0.31 -10.37 -4.53
N VAL A 123 1.25 -9.67 -5.16
CA VAL A 123 2.11 -8.69 -4.49
C VAL A 123 1.89 -7.32 -5.12
N ALA A 124 1.60 -6.30 -4.31
CA ALA A 124 1.43 -4.92 -4.78
C ALA A 124 2.28 -3.96 -3.95
N ALA A 125 3.15 -3.19 -4.62
CA ALA A 125 4.02 -2.21 -3.99
C ALA A 125 3.76 -0.80 -4.54
N LEU A 126 3.42 0.14 -3.66
CA LEU A 126 3.34 1.56 -3.98
C LEU A 126 4.74 2.16 -3.90
N VAL A 127 5.28 2.59 -5.03
CA VAL A 127 6.63 3.18 -5.11
C VAL A 127 6.63 4.37 -6.05
N ARG A 128 7.70 5.18 -6.03
CA ARG A 128 7.84 6.30 -6.96
C ARG A 128 7.83 5.80 -8.40
N SER A 129 7.26 6.54 -9.34
CA SER A 129 7.14 6.11 -10.74
C SER A 129 8.48 5.78 -11.39
N ASN A 130 9.54 6.53 -11.06
CA ASN A 130 10.91 6.29 -11.55
C ASN A 130 11.52 4.99 -11.01
N TRP A 131 10.82 4.26 -10.15
CA TRP A 131 11.25 2.93 -9.73
C TRP A 131 11.32 1.95 -10.92
N ILE A 132 10.61 2.22 -12.03
CA ILE A 132 10.66 1.42 -13.25
C ILE A 132 12.04 1.43 -13.94
N GLU A 133 12.82 2.52 -13.83
CA GLU A 133 14.04 2.76 -14.62
C GLU A 133 15.35 2.47 -13.87
N GLY A 134 15.42 1.35 -13.13
CA GLY A 134 16.59 0.99 -12.30
C GLY A 134 17.45 -0.14 -12.86
N LYS A 135 18.71 0.12 -13.22
CA LYS A 135 19.66 -0.92 -13.70
C LYS A 135 19.84 -2.08 -12.72
N THR A 136 20.09 -1.79 -11.44
CA THR A 136 20.23 -2.82 -10.40
C THR A 136 18.94 -3.60 -10.21
N ARG A 137 17.78 -2.94 -10.25
CA ARG A 137 16.47 -3.60 -10.15
C ARG A 137 16.19 -4.47 -11.36
N TYR A 138 16.59 -4.06 -12.55
CA TYR A 138 16.52 -4.90 -13.73
C TYR A 138 17.32 -6.19 -13.52
N ALA A 139 18.58 -6.09 -13.11
CA ALA A 139 19.45 -7.25 -12.92
C ALA A 139 19.04 -8.19 -11.77
N THR A 140 18.33 -7.68 -10.75
CA THR A 140 18.06 -8.43 -9.50
C THR A 140 16.59 -8.75 -9.26
N LEU A 141 15.67 -8.18 -10.04
CA LEU A 141 14.22 -8.36 -9.90
C LEU A 141 13.53 -8.42 -11.27
N PHE A 142 13.58 -7.36 -12.08
CA PHE A 142 12.70 -7.26 -13.25
C PHE A 142 13.07 -8.20 -14.41
N ARG A 143 14.35 -8.56 -14.59
CA ARG A 143 14.76 -9.50 -15.63
C ARG A 143 14.11 -10.87 -15.43
N ASP A 144 14.08 -11.33 -14.18
CA ASP A 144 13.67 -12.70 -13.85
C ASP A 144 12.19 -12.76 -13.40
N ARG A 145 11.69 -11.67 -12.78
CA ARG A 145 10.31 -11.48 -12.31
C ARG A 145 9.86 -10.01 -12.51
N PRO A 146 9.59 -9.56 -13.75
CA PRO A 146 8.99 -8.26 -13.98
C PRO A 146 7.58 -8.21 -13.37
N PRO A 147 7.10 -7.02 -12.99
CA PRO A 147 5.72 -6.87 -12.56
C PRO A 147 4.76 -7.30 -13.68
N THR A 148 3.66 -7.93 -13.32
CA THR A 148 2.56 -8.24 -14.24
C THR A 148 1.93 -6.95 -14.76
N ALA A 149 1.78 -5.94 -13.89
CA ALA A 149 1.27 -4.64 -14.27
C ALA A 149 1.91 -3.49 -13.48
N VAL A 150 1.89 -2.32 -14.10
CA VAL A 150 2.20 -1.04 -13.44
C VAL A 150 0.97 -0.15 -13.58
N PHE A 151 0.38 0.24 -12.46
CA PHE A 151 -0.75 1.17 -12.41
C PHE A 151 -0.23 2.56 -12.05
N GLN A 152 -0.04 3.39 -13.07
CA GLN A 152 0.51 4.73 -12.95
C GLN A 152 -0.60 5.72 -12.59
N PHE A 153 -0.50 6.36 -11.42
CA PHE A 153 -1.36 7.50 -11.10
C PHE A 153 -1.12 8.66 -12.07
N VAL A 154 -2.19 9.22 -12.64
CA VAL A 154 -2.07 10.48 -13.39
C VAL A 154 -2.13 11.70 -12.46
N GLU A 155 -2.74 11.55 -11.29
CA GLU A 155 -2.71 12.55 -10.22
C GLU A 155 -1.57 12.30 -9.23
N ARG A 156 -1.19 13.34 -8.47
CA ARG A 156 -0.13 13.21 -7.45
C ARG A 156 -0.69 12.53 -6.20
N VAL A 157 0.10 11.65 -5.59
CA VAL A 157 -0.20 10.99 -4.30
C VAL A 157 0.69 11.62 -3.21
N PRO A 158 0.23 12.65 -2.49
CA PRO A 158 1.03 13.30 -1.46
C PRO A 158 1.15 12.40 -0.24
N MET A 159 2.39 12.04 0.10
CA MET A 159 2.74 11.34 1.32
C MET A 159 3.73 12.22 2.09
N VAL A 160 3.33 12.64 3.29
CA VAL A 160 4.13 13.52 4.15
C VAL A 160 4.79 12.66 5.21
N ALA A 161 6.06 12.93 5.49
CA ALA A 161 6.78 12.21 6.53
C ALA A 161 6.05 12.34 7.88
N GLY A 162 5.80 11.21 8.53
CA GLY A 162 5.23 11.13 9.87
C GLY A 162 3.71 11.29 9.95
N ARG A 163 3.02 11.73 8.90
CA ARG A 163 1.56 11.96 8.95
C ARG A 163 0.86 11.92 7.61
N TRP A 164 -0.42 11.57 7.64
CA TRP A 164 -1.30 11.79 6.50
C TRP A 164 -1.91 13.21 6.57
N ALA A 165 -1.71 13.98 5.50
CA ALA A 165 -2.19 15.36 5.39
C ALA A 165 -3.12 15.49 4.17
N ILE A 166 -4.40 15.80 4.43
CA ILE A 166 -5.49 15.76 3.44
C ILE A 166 -5.23 16.71 2.27
N ASN A 167 -4.78 17.93 2.58
CA ASN A 167 -4.57 18.99 1.60
C ASN A 167 -3.13 19.10 1.11
N ALA A 168 -2.30 18.09 1.40
CA ALA A 168 -0.91 18.11 0.98
C ALA A 168 -0.78 18.09 -0.55
N ARG A 169 0.34 18.68 -1.01
CA ARG A 169 0.75 18.69 -2.41
C ARG A 169 2.15 18.09 -2.50
N THR A 170 2.44 17.49 -3.63
CA THR A 170 3.77 16.94 -3.91
C THR A 170 4.06 17.02 -5.41
N ALA A 171 5.33 17.16 -5.77
CA ALA A 171 5.78 16.95 -7.13
C ALA A 171 6.06 15.46 -7.42
N THR A 172 6.13 14.62 -6.38
CA THR A 172 6.49 13.21 -6.52
C THR A 172 5.39 12.41 -7.22
N SER A 173 5.82 11.62 -8.21
CA SER A 173 4.97 10.66 -8.93
C SER A 173 5.06 9.29 -8.29
N TYR A 174 3.93 8.59 -8.17
CA TYR A 174 3.86 7.23 -7.64
C TYR A 174 3.10 6.32 -8.61
N ALA A 175 3.35 5.02 -8.51
CA ALA A 175 2.64 3.97 -9.21
C ALA A 175 2.56 2.72 -8.33
N TRP A 176 1.53 1.90 -8.56
CA TRP A 176 1.48 0.55 -8.02
C TRP A 176 2.19 -0.41 -8.98
N PHE A 177 3.13 -1.18 -8.46
CA PHE A 177 3.76 -2.29 -9.17
C PHE A 177 3.14 -3.57 -8.65
N VAL A 178 2.57 -4.36 -9.54
CA VAL A 178 1.75 -5.52 -9.19
C VAL A 178 2.30 -6.77 -9.85
N TRP A 179 2.46 -7.82 -9.06
CA TRP A 179 2.77 -9.18 -9.50
C TRP A 179 1.60 -10.07 -9.17
N VAL A 180 1.25 -10.94 -10.11
CA VAL A 180 0.15 -11.91 -9.99
C VAL A 180 0.71 -13.29 -10.35
N ASP A 181 0.74 -14.21 -9.38
CA ASP A 181 1.52 -15.46 -9.49
C ASP A 181 1.01 -16.36 -10.62
N SER A 182 -0.30 -16.57 -10.74
CA SER A 182 -0.87 -17.50 -11.74
C SER A 182 -0.79 -17.02 -13.20
N LEU A 183 -0.41 -15.76 -13.40
CA LEU A 183 -0.20 -15.17 -14.73
C LEU A 183 1.25 -15.27 -15.20
N TYR A 184 2.12 -15.83 -14.36
CA TYR A 184 3.48 -16.13 -14.72
C TYR A 184 3.53 -17.57 -15.28
N PRO A 185 4.04 -17.83 -16.51
CA PRO A 185 4.70 -16.94 -17.48
C PRO A 185 3.78 -16.50 -18.65
N THR A 186 2.46 -16.60 -18.50
CA THR A 186 1.47 -16.48 -19.59
C THR A 186 1.27 -15.07 -20.14
N VAL A 187 1.84 -14.02 -19.54
CA VAL A 187 1.92 -12.67 -20.15
C VAL A 187 3.06 -12.63 -21.19
N ALA A 188 2.95 -13.50 -22.19
CA ALA A 188 3.74 -13.83 -23.38
C ALA A 188 5.15 -13.22 -23.69
N GLU A 189 5.58 -12.02 -23.28
CA GLU A 189 6.85 -11.40 -23.76
C GLU A 189 7.53 -10.44 -22.75
N ASN A 190 7.61 -10.79 -21.45
CA ASN A 190 8.39 -10.06 -20.42
C ASN A 190 8.04 -8.57 -20.21
N ALA A 191 6.94 -8.06 -20.77
CA ALA A 191 6.57 -6.65 -20.66
C ALA A 191 5.42 -6.44 -19.66
N PRO A 192 5.58 -5.56 -18.65
CA PRO A 192 4.49 -5.21 -17.75
C PRO A 192 3.37 -4.48 -18.49
N LEU A 193 2.11 -4.81 -18.17
CA LEU A 193 0.98 -4.01 -18.63
C LEU A 193 0.95 -2.66 -17.91
N LEU A 194 1.18 -1.58 -18.65
CA LEU A 194 0.99 -0.22 -18.13
C LEU A 194 -0.50 0.16 -18.22
N ARG A 195 -1.06 0.61 -17.10
CA ARG A 195 -2.41 1.20 -17.03
C ARG A 195 -2.34 2.53 -16.28
N PHE A 196 -3.18 3.47 -16.68
CA PHE A 196 -3.33 4.72 -15.96
C PHE A 196 -4.45 4.59 -14.92
N ILE A 197 -4.16 5.02 -13.69
CA ILE A 197 -5.18 5.31 -12.70
C ILE A 197 -5.66 6.74 -12.96
N PRO A 198 -6.93 6.96 -13.37
CA PRO A 198 -7.46 8.29 -13.63
C PRO A 198 -7.54 9.12 -12.34
N PRO A 199 -7.79 10.44 -12.41
CA PRO A 199 -8.01 11.24 -11.22
C PRO A 199 -9.14 10.64 -10.37
N CYS A 200 -8.82 10.28 -9.13
CA CYS A 200 -9.68 9.47 -8.26
C CYS A 200 -9.67 9.94 -6.81
N ARG A 201 -8.76 10.84 -6.39
CA ARG A 201 -8.73 11.37 -5.02
C ARG A 201 -10.09 11.86 -4.56
N GLN A 202 -10.75 12.68 -5.38
CA GLN A 202 -12.04 13.27 -5.01
C GLN A 202 -13.14 12.22 -4.88
N THR A 203 -13.14 11.20 -5.74
CA THR A 203 -14.20 10.17 -5.78
C THR A 203 -13.95 9.01 -4.81
N LEU A 204 -12.70 8.75 -4.43
CA LEU A 204 -12.31 7.62 -3.57
C LEU A 204 -11.93 8.01 -2.15
N SER A 205 -11.85 9.31 -1.83
CA SER A 205 -11.81 9.76 -0.44
C SER A 205 -13.20 9.62 0.17
N ARG A 206 -13.27 9.19 1.43
CA ARG A 206 -14.50 9.10 2.19
C ARG A 206 -14.50 10.09 3.36
N ASP A 207 -15.69 10.53 3.75
CA ASP A 207 -15.86 11.50 4.84
C ASP A 207 -15.34 10.96 6.18
N ASP A 208 -15.44 9.65 6.42
CA ASP A 208 -14.96 8.99 7.63
C ASP A 208 -13.46 8.69 7.62
N ASP A 209 -12.75 8.87 6.50
CA ASP A 209 -11.32 8.57 6.41
C ASP A 209 -10.52 9.36 7.45
N VAL A 210 -10.88 10.62 7.69
CA VAL A 210 -10.15 11.43 8.66
C VAL A 210 -10.41 10.97 10.09
N LEU A 211 -11.61 10.46 10.38
CA LEU A 211 -11.90 9.86 11.68
C LEU A 211 -11.10 8.58 11.90
N ARG A 212 -10.99 7.75 10.85
CA ARG A 212 -10.34 6.44 10.90
C ARG A 212 -8.82 6.55 10.92
N PHE A 213 -8.26 7.47 10.14
CA PHE A 213 -6.84 7.50 9.81
C PHE A 213 -6.16 8.84 10.13
N GLY A 214 -6.93 9.91 10.33
CA GLY A 214 -6.38 11.23 10.59
C GLY A 214 -5.60 11.30 11.90
N GLY A 215 -4.39 11.86 11.84
CA GLY A 215 -3.82 12.61 12.95
C GLY A 215 -4.54 13.96 13.02
N CYS A 216 -5.04 14.35 14.20
CA CYS A 216 -5.99 15.45 14.43
C CYS A 216 -5.59 16.87 13.93
N SER A 217 -4.42 17.05 13.30
CA SER A 217 -3.81 18.36 13.09
C SER A 217 -4.18 19.09 11.79
N ASP A 218 -4.62 18.39 10.73
CA ASP A 218 -4.81 19.00 9.39
C ASP A 218 -6.27 18.96 8.88
N LEU A 219 -7.22 18.80 9.80
CA LEU A 219 -8.65 18.75 9.49
C LEU A 219 -9.18 20.10 8.96
N PRO A 220 -10.03 20.12 7.91
CA PRO A 220 -10.73 21.34 7.51
C PRO A 220 -11.53 21.91 8.68
N LYS A 221 -11.53 23.24 8.86
CA LYS A 221 -12.30 23.91 9.94
C LYS A 221 -13.79 23.52 9.95
N THR A 222 -14.33 23.16 8.79
CA THR A 222 -15.73 22.75 8.60
C THR A 222 -16.03 21.33 9.09
N HIS A 223 -15.01 20.51 9.34
CA HIS A 223 -15.18 19.10 9.69
C HIS A 223 -15.81 18.93 11.08
N PRO A 224 -16.77 18.00 11.27
CA PRO A 224 -17.51 17.84 12.53
C PRO A 224 -16.62 17.68 13.79
N VAL A 225 -15.47 17.01 13.66
CA VAL A 225 -14.49 16.84 14.76
C VAL A 225 -13.87 18.16 15.21
N MET A 226 -13.63 19.11 14.29
CA MET A 226 -13.04 20.41 14.64
C MET A 226 -14.02 21.26 15.44
N ARG A 227 -15.32 21.17 15.14
CA ARG A 227 -16.38 21.85 15.91
C ARG A 227 -16.44 21.38 17.37
N GLY A 228 -16.07 20.12 17.64
CA GLY A 228 -16.02 19.57 19.01
C GLY A 228 -14.79 20.00 19.82
N LEU A 229 -13.72 20.46 19.17
CA LEU A 229 -12.49 20.94 19.83
C LEU A 229 -12.59 22.43 20.22
N GLU A 230 -13.28 23.25 19.42
CA GLU A 230 -13.50 24.67 19.72
C GLU A 230 -14.39 24.89 20.97
N GLY A 231 -15.22 23.90 21.34
CA GLY A 231 -16.07 23.95 22.53
C GLY A 231 -15.42 23.56 23.86
N LYS A 232 -14.13 23.17 23.87
CA LYS A 232 -13.40 22.73 25.08
C LYS A 232 -12.33 23.72 25.56
N THR A 233 -12.30 24.92 24.98
CA THR A 233 -11.38 26.00 25.39
C THR A 233 -12.18 27.14 26.05
N ARG A 234 -12.79 26.84 27.20
CA ARG A 234 -13.20 27.82 28.21
C ARG A 234 -12.94 27.26 29.59
#